data_AF-A0A3P8PEZ2-F1
#
_entry.id   AF-A0A3P8PEZ2-F1
#
_cell.length_a   1.000
_cell.length_b   1.000
_cell.length_c   1.000
_cell.angle_alpha   90.00
_cell.angle_beta   90.00
_cell.angle_gamma   90.00
#
_symmetry.space_group_name_H-M   'P 1'
#
loop_
_entity.id
_entity.type
_entity.pdbx_description
1 polymer ?
#
loop_
_entity_poly.entity_id
_entity_poly.type
_entity_poly.pdbx_seq_one_letter_code
_entity_poly.pdbx_strand_id
1 'polypeptide(L)'
;MGKLYQVVVSGVRGGKVTVDLSNTEEQFKSMTVEQLREKIRQKFPETADGNLRLIFTDKNLDEDKKPLSEYGIQHMSVIQVVLRLPGGLRA
;
A
#
# COMPACT_ATOMS: atom_id res chain seq x y z
N MET A 1 -8.24 5.19 -24.86
CA MET A 1 -7.20 5.74 -23.95
C MET A 1 -7.47 5.22 -22.55
N GLY A 2 -6.92 4.05 -22.21
CA GLY A 2 -7.11 3.45 -20.89
C GLY A 2 -6.23 4.16 -19.87
N LYS A 3 -6.82 4.73 -18.82
CA LYS A 3 -6.06 5.30 -17.70
C LYS A 3 -5.54 4.13 -16.86
N LEU A 4 -4.23 3.91 -16.86
CA LEU A 4 -3.61 2.90 -15.99
C LEU A 4 -3.57 3.45 -14.57
N TYR A 5 -4.28 2.81 -13.65
CA TYR A 5 -4.28 3.19 -12.24
C TYR A 5 -3.13 2.50 -11.54
N GLN A 6 -2.11 3.30 -11.25
CA GLN A 6 -0.92 2.88 -10.52
C GLN A 6 -0.90 3.57 -9.15
N VAL A 7 -0.37 2.89 -8.13
CA VAL A 7 -0.02 3.51 -6.85
C VAL A 7 1.47 3.38 -6.61
N VAL A 8 2.06 4.38 -5.98
CA VAL A 8 3.46 4.35 -5.58
C VAL A 8 3.53 3.86 -4.15
N VAL A 9 4.28 2.81 -3.92
CA VAL A 9 4.48 2.25 -2.59
C VAL A 9 5.91 2.58 -2.18
N SER A 10 6.05 3.37 -1.12
CA SER A 10 7.34 3.76 -0.55
C SER A 10 7.68 2.82 0.59
N GLY A 11 8.71 1.99 0.40
CA GLY A 11 9.21 1.08 1.42
C GLY A 11 10.16 1.74 2.43
N VAL A 12 10.45 1.02 3.51
CA VAL A 12 11.31 1.47 4.62
C VAL A 12 12.77 1.74 4.26
N ARG A 13 13.25 1.19 3.13
CA ARG A 13 14.61 1.43 2.62
C ARG A 13 14.71 2.64 1.68
N GLY A 14 13.65 3.44 1.58
CA GLY A 14 13.55 4.55 0.62
C GLY A 14 13.28 4.10 -0.82
N GLY A 15 13.15 2.80 -1.07
CA GLY A 15 12.78 2.24 -2.37
C GLY A 15 11.30 2.49 -2.66
N LYS A 16 11.01 3.13 -3.79
CA LYS A 16 9.65 3.32 -4.32
C LYS A 16 9.39 2.27 -5.39
N VAL A 17 8.27 1.56 -5.31
CA VAL A 17 7.80 0.68 -6.39
C VAL A 17 6.40 1.10 -6.78
N THR A 18 6.18 1.16 -8.08
CA THR A 18 4.86 1.35 -8.67
C THR A 18 4.15 0.00 -8.73
N VAL A 19 2.96 -0.06 -8.13
CA VAL A 19 2.10 -1.24 -8.21
C VAL A 19 0.95 -0.93 -9.16
N ASP A 20 0.92 -1.64 -10.28
CA ASP A 20 -0.17 -1.61 -11.24
C ASP A 20 -1.40 -2.32 -10.66
N LEU A 21 -2.47 -1.55 -10.47
CA LEU A 21 -3.70 -2.07 -9.87
C LEU A 21 -4.69 -2.50 -10.93
N SER A 22 -5.08 -1.61 -11.84
CA SER A 22 -6.06 -1.89 -12.90
C SER A 22 -6.10 -0.78 -13.96
N ASN A 23 -6.76 -1.06 -15.09
CA ASN A 23 -7.01 -0.09 -16.18
C ASN A 23 -8.31 0.71 -16.03
N THR A 24 -9.09 0.44 -14.97
CA THR A 24 -10.41 1.02 -14.74
C THR A 24 -10.49 1.61 -13.34
N GLU A 25 -11.06 2.82 -13.23
CA GLU A 25 -11.22 3.53 -11.95
C GLU A 25 -12.12 2.76 -10.99
N GLU A 26 -13.17 2.13 -11.53
CA GLU A 26 -14.14 1.36 -10.78
C GLU A 26 -13.49 0.15 -10.11
N GLN A 27 -12.66 -0.60 -10.85
CA GLN A 27 -11.88 -1.72 -10.29
C GLN A 27 -10.90 -1.25 -9.22
N PHE A 28 -10.25 -0.11 -9.43
CA PHE A 28 -9.35 0.49 -8.46
C PHE A 28 -10.09 0.91 -7.18
N LYS A 29 -11.23 1.58 -7.33
CA LYS A 29 -12.07 2.05 -6.23
C LYS A 29 -12.76 0.90 -5.49
N SER A 30 -13.23 -0.12 -6.20
CA SER A 30 -13.79 -1.35 -5.64
C SER A 30 -12.75 -2.25 -4.99
N MET A 31 -11.46 -2.01 -5.23
CA MET A 31 -10.42 -2.75 -4.54
C MET A 31 -10.39 -2.37 -3.06
N THR A 32 -10.21 -3.37 -2.20
CA THR A 32 -10.18 -3.17 -0.75
C THR A 32 -8.76 -2.86 -0.27
N VAL A 33 -8.67 -2.21 0.89
CA VAL A 33 -7.37 -1.99 1.57
C VAL A 33 -6.66 -3.31 1.85
N GLU A 34 -7.40 -4.36 2.21
CA GLU A 34 -6.87 -5.72 2.43
C GLU A 34 -6.19 -6.27 1.17
N GLN A 35 -6.85 -6.21 0.01
CA GLN A 35 -6.27 -6.67 -1.25
C GLN A 35 -5.04 -5.84 -1.66
N LEU A 36 -5.08 -4.52 -1.44
CA LEU A 36 -3.93 -3.66 -1.71
C LEU A 36 -2.73 -4.04 -0.85
N ARG A 37 -2.96 -4.26 0.45
CA ARG A 37 -1.94 -4.70 1.39
C ARG A 37 -1.36 -6.05 1.01
N GLU A 38 -2.20 -7.00 0.59
CA GLU A 38 -1.73 -8.30 0.13
C GLU A 38 -0.88 -8.20 -1.14
N LYS A 39 -1.30 -7.40 -2.14
CA LYS A 39 -0.47 -7.12 -3.33
C LYS A 39 0.86 -6.48 -2.97
N ILE A 40 0.86 -5.56 -2.00
CA ILE A 40 2.09 -4.93 -1.52
C ILE A 40 3.00 -5.96 -0.84
N ARG A 41 2.47 -6.84 0.01
CA ARG A 41 3.25 -7.94 0.61
C ARG A 41 3.84 -8.88 -0.43
N GLN A 42 3.08 -9.21 -1.48
CA GLN A 42 3.58 -10.06 -2.56
C GLN A 42 4.68 -9.37 -3.40
N LYS A 43 4.53 -8.07 -3.69
CA LYS A 43 5.54 -7.30 -4.44
C LYS A 43 6.75 -6.90 -3.59
N PHE A 44 6.58 -6.77 -2.28
CA PHE A 44 7.62 -6.45 -1.32
C PHE A 44 7.69 -7.49 -0.19
N PRO A 45 8.23 -8.69 -0.49
CA PRO A 45 8.41 -9.73 0.52
C PRO A 45 9.38 -9.31 1.63
N GLU A 46 10.33 -8.41 1.34
CA GLU A 46 11.34 -7.90 2.29
C GLU A 46 10.72 -7.12 3.47
N THR A 47 9.48 -6.65 3.34
CA THR A 47 8.71 -5.97 4.39
C THR A 47 7.65 -6.87 5.03
N ALA A 48 7.53 -8.14 4.62
CA ALA A 48 6.52 -9.07 5.13
C ALA A 48 6.86 -9.68 6.50
N ASP A 49 8.14 -9.67 6.89
CA ASP A 49 8.66 -10.25 8.15
C ASP A 49 8.24 -9.52 9.44
N GLY A 50 7.61 -8.35 9.34
CA GLY A 50 7.18 -7.57 10.51
C GLY A 50 5.73 -7.12 10.41
N ASN A 51 5.21 -6.58 11.50
CA ASN A 51 3.95 -5.85 11.50
C ASN A 51 4.09 -4.61 10.60
N LEU A 52 3.73 -4.76 9.32
CA LEU A 52 3.64 -3.66 8.34
C LEU A 52 2.40 -2.82 8.61
N ARG A 53 2.59 -1.51 8.64
CA ARG A 53 1.51 -0.52 8.62
C ARG A 53 1.55 0.22 7.30
N LEU A 54 0.40 0.27 6.66
CA LEU A 54 0.21 1.11 5.49
C LEU A 54 -0.28 2.47 5.98
N ILE A 55 0.44 3.51 5.60
CA ILE A 55 0.11 4.90 5.91
C ILE A 55 -0.15 5.61 4.60
N PHE A 56 -1.32 6.23 4.51
CA PHE A 56 -1.70 7.05 3.37
C PHE A 56 -2.14 8.42 3.88
N THR A 57 -1.50 9.48 3.37
CA THR A 57 -1.81 10.88 3.70
C THR A 57 -2.05 11.14 5.19
N ASP A 58 -1.20 10.57 6.06
CA ASP A 58 -1.29 10.67 7.52
C ASP A 58 -2.35 9.78 8.20
N LYS A 59 -3.18 9.07 7.44
CA LYS A 59 -4.09 8.04 7.94
C LYS A 59 -3.46 6.66 7.88
N ASN A 60 -3.53 5.94 8.99
CA ASN A 60 -3.26 4.50 8.98
C ASN A 60 -4.39 3.83 8.20
N LEU A 61 -4.02 3.09 7.16
CA LEU A 61 -4.91 2.18 6.47
C LEU A 61 -5.03 0.94 7.36
N ASP A 62 -5.87 1.05 8.39
CA ASP A 62 -6.31 -0.10 9.19
C ASP A 62 -7.06 -1.10 8.29
N GLU A 63 -7.01 -2.39 8.66
CA GLU A 63 -7.51 -3.57 7.92
C GLU A 63 -9.04 -3.60 7.75
N ASP A 64 -9.61 -2.49 7.29
CA ASP A 64 -11.03 -2.36 7.04
C ASP A 64 -11.34 -2.91 5.64
N LYS A 65 -12.50 -3.54 5.48
CA LYS A 65 -13.05 -3.95 4.18
C LYS A 65 -13.54 -2.74 3.36
N LYS A 66 -12.99 -1.56 3.62
CA LYS A 66 -13.38 -0.32 2.96
C LYS A 66 -12.69 -0.20 1.61
N PRO A 67 -13.40 0.29 0.60
CA PRO A 67 -12.84 0.54 -0.72
C PRO A 67 -11.79 1.67 -0.68
N LEU A 68 -10.78 1.60 -1.56
CA LEU A 68 -9.74 2.65 -1.68
C LEU A 68 -10.35 4.05 -1.93
N SER A 69 -11.52 4.09 -2.57
CA SER A 69 -12.28 5.33 -2.81
C SER A 69 -12.66 6.07 -1.54
N GLU A 70 -12.98 5.36 -0.46
CA GLU A 70 -13.42 5.98 0.82
C GLU A 70 -12.26 6.66 1.56
N TYR A 71 -11.03 6.22 1.30
CA TYR A 71 -9.82 6.84 1.83
C TYR A 71 -9.33 8.01 0.97
N GLY A 72 -9.97 8.29 -0.16
CA GLY A 72 -9.52 9.32 -1.11
C GLY A 72 -8.23 8.94 -1.84
N ILE A 73 -7.91 7.65 -1.91
CA ILE A 73 -6.74 7.16 -2.65
C ILE A 73 -7.02 7.31 -4.15
N GLN A 74 -6.07 7.87 -4.88
CA GLN A 74 -6.17 8.16 -6.32
C GLN A 74 -5.02 7.52 -7.10
N HIS A 75 -5.10 7.59 -8.43
CA HIS A 75 -3.95 7.29 -9.28
C HIS A 75 -2.72 8.11 -8.87
N MET A 76 -1.54 7.50 -8.94
CA MET A 76 -0.26 8.07 -8.49
C MET A 76 -0.19 8.43 -6.99
N SER A 77 -1.15 7.99 -6.19
CA SER A 77 -1.07 8.15 -4.73
C SER A 77 0.14 7.43 -4.15
N VAL A 78 0.80 8.08 -3.19
CA VAL A 78 1.97 7.52 -2.49
C VAL A 78 1.52 6.91 -1.17
N ILE A 79 1.75 5.61 -1.03
CA ILE A 79 1.44 4.83 0.16
C ILE A 79 2.75 4.49 0.83
N GLN A 80 2.91 4.94 2.07
CA GLN A 80 4.08 4.66 2.86
C GLN A 80 3.87 3.34 3.60
N VAL A 81 4.78 2.40 3.37
CA VAL A 81 4.82 1.15 4.14
C VAL A 81 5.88 1.34 5.20
N VAL A 82 5.44 1.37 6.45
CA VAL A 82 6.34 1.40 7.59
C VAL A 82 6.36 0.02 8.24
N LEU A 83 7.55 -0.49 8.46
CA LEU A 83 7.76 -1.72 9.22
C LEU A 83 7.95 -1.31 10.69
N ARG A 84 7.16 -1.91 11.59
CA ARG A 84 7.60 -1.94 12.99
C ARG A 84 8.74 -2.93 13.09
N LEU A 85 9.96 -2.41 13.15
CA LEU A 85 11.09 -3.19 13.63
C LEU A 85 10.80 -3.58 15.10
N PRO A 86 10.87 -4.86 15.48
CA PRO A 86 10.91 -5.22 16.89
C PRO A 86 12.14 -4.52 17.48
N GLY A 87 11.90 -3.66 18.47
CA GLY A 87 12.96 -2.90 19.12
C GLY A 87 13.96 -3.84 19.79
N GLY A 88 15.20 -3.81 19.32
CA GLY A 88 16.36 -4.29 20.03
C GLY A 88 16.86 -5.67 19.60
N LEU A 89 17.67 -5.72 18.54
CA LEU A 89 18.84 -6.60 18.60
C LEU A 89 19.74 -6.00 19.70
N ARG A 90 19.52 -6.43 20.95
CA ARG A 90 20.49 -6.20 22.03
C ARG A 90 21.77 -6.92 21.60
N ALA A 91 22.83 -6.15 21.40
CA ALA A 91 24.20 -6.65 21.36
C ALA A 91 24.53 -7.39 22.66
#